data_AF-F0GYA9-F1
#
_entry.id   AF-F0GYA9-F1
#
_cell.length_a   1.000
_cell.length_b   1.000
_cell.length_c   1.000
_cell.angle_alpha   90.00
_cell.angle_beta   90.00
_cell.angle_gamma   90.00
#
_symmetry.space_group_name_H-M   'P 1'
#
loop_
_entity.id
_entity.type
_entity.pdbx_description
1 polymer ?
#
loop_
_entity_poly.entity_id
_entity_poly.type
_entity_poly.pdbx_seq_one_letter_code
_entity_poly.pdbx_strand_id
1 'polypeptide(L)'
;MRKKEKQKYFMEKLHQIYNDKNLNLTETCRREILNQYKELSNNKTNINYASYKLYPYLRDALYDNEDSELLGDFMKIVLKYRWRAYFGMILPTSF
;
A
#
# COMPACT_ATOMS: atom_id res chain seq x y z
N MET A 1 10.68 9.00 11.85
CA MET A 1 9.76 9.71 10.93
C MET A 1 8.45 10.09 11.60
N ARG A 2 8.06 11.35 11.43
CA ARG A 2 6.75 11.90 11.82
C ARG A 2 5.64 11.31 10.94
N LYS A 3 4.38 11.41 11.36
CA LYS A 3 3.22 10.83 10.63
C LYS A 3 3.16 11.28 9.16
N LYS A 4 3.33 12.59 8.92
CA LYS A 4 3.32 13.18 7.56
C LYS A 4 4.44 12.63 6.68
N GLU A 5 5.64 12.49 7.21
CA GLU A 5 6.79 11.93 6.49
C GLU A 5 6.53 10.47 6.08
N LYS A 6 5.90 9.67 6.97
CA LYS A 6 5.55 8.27 6.67
C LYS A 6 4.55 8.17 5.52
N GLN A 7 3.54 9.03 5.53
CA GLN A 7 2.55 9.08 4.45
C GLN A 7 3.17 9.56 3.14
N LYS A 8 4.03 10.59 3.18
CA LYS A 8 4.77 11.07 2.01
C LYS A 8 5.60 9.94 1.39
N TYR A 9 6.42 9.28 2.19
CA TYR A 9 7.25 8.15 1.75
C TYR A 9 6.41 7.00 1.16
N PHE A 10 5.29 6.66 1.81
CA PHE A 10 4.38 5.63 1.30
C PHE A 10 3.79 6.01 -0.06
N MET A 11 3.35 7.25 -0.22
CA MET A 11 2.81 7.77 -1.48
C MET A 11 3.88 7.83 -2.58
N GLU A 12 5.11 8.22 -2.25
CA GLU A 12 6.24 8.20 -3.20
C GLU A 12 6.50 6.79 -3.72
N LYS A 13 6.46 5.77 -2.86
CA LYS A 13 6.62 4.37 -3.27
C LYS A 13 5.46 3.88 -4.14
N LEU A 14 4.22 4.25 -3.81
CA LEU A 14 3.07 3.97 -4.69
C LEU A 14 3.24 4.60 -6.07
N HIS A 15 3.70 5.85 -6.12
CA HIS A 15 3.94 6.56 -7.37
C HIS A 15 5.05 5.89 -8.20
N GLN A 16 6.13 5.44 -7.56
CA GLN A 16 7.21 4.69 -8.22
C GLN A 16 6.66 3.39 -8.83
N ILE A 17 5.95 2.57 -8.06
CA ILE A 17 5.37 1.30 -8.52
C ILE A 17 4.37 1.53 -9.66
N TYR A 18 3.49 2.53 -9.53
CA TYR A 18 2.48 2.82 -10.53
C TYR A 18 3.09 3.16 -11.91
N ASN A 19 4.17 3.94 -11.91
CA ASN A 19 4.81 4.44 -13.12
C ASN A 19 5.93 3.53 -13.65
N ASP A 20 6.27 2.46 -12.93
CA ASP A 20 7.26 1.51 -13.40
C ASP A 20 6.70 0.71 -14.57
N LYS A 21 7.34 0.84 -15.73
CA LYS A 21 6.95 0.16 -16.97
C LYS A 21 7.42 -1.30 -17.00
N ASN A 22 8.37 -1.67 -16.16
CA ASN A 22 8.88 -3.02 -16.05
C ASN A 22 8.01 -3.88 -15.13
N LEU A 23 7.14 -3.26 -14.32
CA LEU A 23 6.19 -3.99 -13.48
C LEU A 23 4.95 -4.38 -14.27
N ASN A 24 4.69 -5.68 -14.31
CA ASN A 24 3.44 -6.22 -14.81
C ASN A 24 2.34 -6.01 -13.75
N LEU A 25 1.62 -4.91 -13.86
CA LEU A 25 0.48 -4.58 -12.98
C LEU A 25 -0.83 -4.73 -13.74
N THR A 26 -1.73 -5.55 -13.21
CA THR A 26 -3.10 -5.66 -13.72
C THR A 26 -3.83 -4.31 -13.67
N GLU A 27 -4.83 -4.12 -14.54
CA GLU A 27 -5.64 -2.90 -14.56
C GLU A 27 -6.30 -2.64 -13.19
N THR A 28 -6.79 -3.70 -12.55
CA THR A 28 -7.39 -3.61 -11.21
C THR A 28 -6.36 -3.14 -10.17
N CYS A 29 -5.13 -3.65 -10.21
CA CYS A 29 -4.06 -3.20 -9.31
C CYS A 29 -3.72 -1.72 -9.54
N ARG A 30 -3.57 -1.30 -10.80
CA ARG A 30 -3.34 0.11 -11.17
C ARG A 30 -4.46 1.03 -10.67
N ARG A 31 -5.72 0.62 -10.84
CA ARG A 31 -6.89 1.35 -10.37
C ARG A 31 -6.89 1.50 -8.86
N GLU A 32 -6.59 0.43 -8.12
CA GLU A 32 -6.58 0.49 -6.66
C GLU A 32 -5.42 1.35 -6.14
N ILE A 33 -4.23 1.27 -6.75
CA ILE A 33 -3.11 2.17 -6.43
C ILE A 33 -3.53 3.64 -6.60
N LEU A 34 -4.17 3.99 -7.72
CA LEU A 34 -4.65 5.36 -7.95
C LEU A 34 -5.71 5.78 -6.93
N ASN A 35 -6.67 4.91 -6.62
CA ASN A 35 -7.72 5.19 -5.64
C ASN A 35 -7.11 5.49 -4.27
N GLN A 36 -6.24 4.62 -3.78
CA GLN A 36 -5.61 4.79 -2.48
C GLN A 36 -4.66 6.00 -2.45
N TYR A 37 -3.94 6.26 -3.54
CA TYR A 37 -3.12 7.46 -3.64
C TYR A 37 -3.97 8.75 -3.52
N LYS A 38 -5.11 8.82 -4.22
CA LYS A 38 -6.04 9.96 -4.13
C LYS A 38 -6.66 10.08 -2.74
N GLU A 39 -7.09 8.98 -2.13
CA GLU A 39 -7.65 8.99 -0.77
C GLU A 39 -6.61 9.46 0.27
N LEU A 40 -5.36 9.02 0.15
CA LEU A 40 -4.26 9.45 1.01
C LEU A 40 -3.92 10.93 0.80
N SER A 41 -3.82 11.38 -0.45
CA SER A 41 -3.54 12.79 -0.78
C SER A 41 -4.60 13.74 -0.20
N ASN A 42 -5.86 13.29 -0.20
CA ASN A 42 -6.99 14.07 0.34
C ASN A 42 -7.23 13.83 1.83
N ASN A 43 -6.37 13.07 2.52
CA ASN A 43 -6.51 12.67 3.92
C ASN A 43 -7.85 11.98 4.25
N LYS A 44 -8.50 11.35 3.26
CA LYS A 44 -9.75 10.59 3.43
C LYS A 44 -9.51 9.19 3.99
N THR A 45 -8.29 8.68 3.86
CA THR A 45 -7.83 7.41 4.44
C THR A 45 -6.48 7.60 5.14
N ASN A 46 -5.98 6.54 5.78
CA ASN A 46 -4.63 6.51 6.35
C ASN A 46 -3.86 5.30 5.80
N ILE A 47 -2.53 5.30 6.00
CA ILE A 47 -1.64 4.27 5.46
C ILE A 47 -1.98 2.86 5.93
N ASN A 48 -2.62 2.67 7.10
CA ASN A 48 -3.01 1.34 7.58
C ASN A 48 -4.16 0.78 6.73
N TYR A 49 -5.23 1.57 6.54
CA TYR A 49 -6.37 1.16 5.69
C TYR A 49 -6.01 1.07 4.22
N ALA A 50 -5.21 2.01 3.71
CA ALA A 50 -4.68 1.92 2.35
C ALA A 50 -3.88 0.64 2.15
N SER A 51 -2.99 0.28 3.10
CA SER A 51 -2.23 -0.97 3.04
C SER A 51 -3.12 -2.21 3.11
N TYR A 52 -4.19 -2.17 3.89
CA TYR A 52 -5.18 -3.26 3.94
C TYR A 52 -5.86 -3.47 2.59
N LYS A 53 -6.32 -2.40 1.93
CA LYS A 53 -6.96 -2.47 0.60
C LYS A 53 -5.98 -2.86 -0.51
N LEU A 54 -4.74 -2.36 -0.47
CA LEU A 54 -3.73 -2.60 -1.50
C LEU A 54 -3.14 -4.01 -1.46
N TYR A 55 -3.08 -4.62 -0.29
CA TYR A 55 -2.40 -5.90 -0.08
C TYR A 55 -2.74 -7.00 -1.10
N PRO A 56 -4.01 -7.37 -1.36
CA PRO A 56 -4.30 -8.45 -2.30
C PRO A 56 -3.72 -8.17 -3.69
N TYR A 57 -3.90 -6.95 -4.20
CA TYR A 57 -3.45 -6.57 -5.54
C TYR A 57 -1.93 -6.50 -5.67
N LEU A 58 -1.25 -5.96 -4.66
CA LEU A 58 0.21 -5.89 -4.66
C LEU A 58 0.84 -7.26 -4.43
N ARG A 59 0.16 -8.17 -3.71
CA ARG A 59 0.63 -9.54 -3.50
C ARG A 59 0.60 -10.31 -4.82
N ASP A 60 -0.51 -10.23 -5.54
CA ASP A 60 -0.66 -10.87 -6.85
C ASP A 60 0.37 -10.31 -7.84
N ALA A 61 0.55 -8.97 -7.86
CA ALA A 61 1.60 -8.35 -8.65
C ALA A 61 3.01 -8.82 -8.25
N LEU A 62 3.29 -9.09 -6.98
CA LEU A 62 4.60 -9.58 -6.56
C LEU A 62 4.89 -10.99 -7.08
N TYR A 63 3.88 -11.86 -7.20
CA TYR A 63 4.07 -13.18 -7.82
C TYR A 63 4.52 -13.06 -9.28
N ASP A 64 3.97 -12.11 -10.03
CA ASP A 64 4.32 -11.89 -11.44
C ASP A 64 5.62 -11.09 -11.63
N ASN A 65 6.18 -10.55 -10.54
CA ASN A 65 7.35 -9.65 -10.54
C ASN A 65 8.31 -10.01 -9.38
N GLU A 66 8.60 -11.31 -9.20
CA GLU A 66 9.32 -11.84 -8.03
C GLU A 66 10.70 -11.17 -7.80
N ASP A 67 11.41 -10.84 -8.88
CA ASP A 67 12.72 -10.18 -8.83
C ASP A 67 12.67 -8.68 -8.54
N SER A 68 11.47 -8.10 -8.39
CA SER A 68 11.32 -6.67 -8.12
C SER A 68 11.65 -6.32 -6.67
N GLU A 69 12.85 -5.79 -6.45
CA GLU A 69 13.25 -5.25 -5.14
C GLU A 69 12.30 -4.13 -4.67
N LEU A 70 11.88 -3.25 -5.59
CA LEU A 70 10.96 -2.14 -5.28
C LEU A 70 9.62 -2.66 -4.73
N LEU A 71 9.01 -3.64 -5.40
CA LEU A 71 7.71 -4.18 -5.02
C LEU A 71 7.85 -5.07 -3.77
N GLY A 72 8.91 -5.87 -3.67
CA GLY A 72 9.22 -6.70 -2.52
C GLY A 72 9.42 -5.87 -1.24
N ASP A 73 10.21 -4.79 -1.31
CA ASP A 73 10.43 -3.91 -0.16
C ASP A 73 9.19 -3.12 0.21
N PHE A 74 8.42 -2.67 -0.78
CA PHE A 74 7.15 -2.01 -0.50
C PHE A 74 6.14 -2.98 0.13
N MET A 75 6.12 -4.25 -0.28
CA MET A 75 5.26 -5.27 0.31
C MET A 75 5.52 -5.46 1.82
N LYS A 76 6.79 -5.43 2.25
CA LYS A 76 7.13 -5.47 3.70
C LYS A 76 6.49 -4.30 4.46
N ILE A 77 6.48 -3.12 3.86
CA ILE A 77 5.84 -1.92 4.43
C ILE A 77 4.32 -2.07 4.48
N VAL A 78 3.71 -2.54 3.39
CA VAL A 78 2.26 -2.79 3.29
C VAL A 78 1.82 -3.79 4.36
N LEU A 79 2.52 -4.92 4.50
CA LEU A 79 2.24 -5.93 5.53
C LEU A 79 2.27 -5.34 6.95
N LYS A 80 3.31 -4.56 7.27
CA LYS A 80 3.46 -3.91 8.58
C LYS A 80 2.27 -3.01 8.93
N TYR A 81 1.77 -2.25 7.96
CA TYR A 81 0.66 -1.32 8.19
C TYR A 81 -0.72 -1.98 8.10
N ARG A 82 -0.88 -2.98 7.23
CA ARG A 82 -2.09 -3.79 7.13
C ARG A 82 -2.43 -4.46 8.46
N TRP A 83 -1.45 -5.09 9.10
CA TRP A 83 -1.68 -5.77 10.38
C TRP A 83 -2.17 -4.81 11.46
N ARG A 84 -1.72 -3.55 11.46
CA ARG A 84 -2.22 -2.53 12.38
C ARG A 84 -3.70 -2.20 12.16
N ALA A 85 -4.16 -2.16 10.91
CA ALA A 85 -5.58 -1.99 10.61
C ALA A 85 -6.38 -3.23 11.02
N TYR A 86 -5.88 -4.43 10.70
CA TYR A 86 -6.52 -5.70 11.02
C TYR A 86 -6.72 -5.87 12.54
N PHE A 87 -5.66 -5.65 13.33
CA PHE A 87 -5.77 -5.71 14.79
C PHE A 87 -6.66 -4.61 15.36
N GLY A 88 -6.68 -3.41 14.77
CA GLY A 88 -7.61 -2.35 15.18
C GLY A 88 -9.08 -2.64 14.86
N MET A 89 -9.36 -3.53 13.90
CA MET A 89 -10.73 -3.95 13.57
C MET A 89 -11.21 -5.15 14.39
N ILE A 90 -10.29 -6.02 14.84
CA ILE A 90 -10.63 -7.32 15.47
C ILE A 90 -10.43 -7.30 16.98
N LEU A 91 -9.47 -6.53 17.49
CA LEU A 91 -9.35 -6.35 18.92
C LEU A 91 -10.45 -5.36 19.35
N PRO A 92 -11.39 -5.76 20.22
CA PRO A 92 -12.34 -4.82 20.77
C PRO A 92 -11.51 -3.76 21.50
N THR A 93 -11.58 -2.51 21.03
CA THR A 93 -11.03 -1.39 21.79
C THR A 93 -11.92 -1.18 23.00
N SER A 94 -11.75 -2.01 24.03
CA SER A 94 -12.21 -1.70 25.38
C SER A 94 -11.21 -0.70 25.96
N PHE A 95 -11.58 0.57 25.92
CA PHE A 95 -11.06 1.63 26.78
C PHE A 95 -12.24 2.39 27.36
#